data_AF-A0AAW6YHU8-F1
#
_entry.id   AF-A0AAW6YHU8-F1
#
_cell.length_a   1.000
_cell.length_b   1.000
_cell.length_c   1.000
_cell.angle_alpha   90.00
_cell.angle_beta   90.00
_cell.angle_gamma   90.00
#
_symmetry.space_group_name_H-M   'P 1'
#
loop_
_entity.id
_entity.type
_entity.pdbx_description
1 polymer ?
#
loop_
_entity_poly.entity_id
_entity_poly.type
_entity_poly.pdbx_seq_one_letter_code
_entity_poly.pdbx_strand_id
1 'polypeptide(L)'
;MGKLFLFVLAILAVVIIHELIHAFFFKLFKPKSKVKFGINWKLGAAYATCPKVTYDRWQMIVISLAPFIIWSLTLTILFGMNLLSFPAYIGIVSLHATGCIGDFYYVYLLGIKYARKKILAEDTAVGLIIYSKN
;
A
#
# COMPACT_ATOMS: atom_id res chain seq x y z
N MET A 1 -12.53 -14.82 24.38
CA MET A 1 -11.83 -13.52 24.31
C MET A 1 -10.48 -13.59 23.59
N GLY A 2 -9.61 -14.59 23.80
CA GLY A 2 -8.25 -14.60 23.23
C GLY A 2 -8.13 -14.61 21.69
N LYS A 3 -8.93 -15.41 20.97
CA LYS A 3 -8.81 -15.54 19.50
C LYS A 3 -9.22 -14.28 18.73
N LEU A 4 -10.29 -13.60 19.17
CA LEU A 4 -10.73 -12.35 18.56
C LEU A 4 -9.70 -11.23 18.77
N PHE A 5 -9.13 -11.14 19.97
CA PHE A 5 -8.07 -10.18 20.27
C PHE A 5 -6.84 -10.38 19.39
N LEU A 6 -6.37 -11.62 19.25
CA LEU A 6 -5.25 -11.96 18.35
C LEU A 6 -5.56 -11.61 16.89
N PHE A 7 -6.80 -11.83 16.45
CA PHE A 7 -7.23 -11.47 15.10
C PHE A 7 -7.20 -9.96 14.87
N VAL A 8 -7.68 -9.16 15.81
CA VAL A 8 -7.60 -7.68 15.75
C VAL A 8 -6.15 -7.21 15.70
N LEU A 9 -5.28 -7.80 16.53
CA LEU A 9 -3.85 -7.48 16.48
C LEU A 9 -3.21 -7.82 15.13
N ALA A 10 -3.60 -8.95 14.52
CA ALA A 10 -3.12 -9.31 13.18
C ALA A 10 -3.56 -8.30 12.12
N ILE A 11 -4.80 -7.80 12.18
CA ILE A 11 -5.27 -6.74 11.27
C ILE A 11 -4.43 -5.47 11.43
N LEU A 12 -4.22 -5.02 12.67
CA LEU A 12 -3.41 -3.82 12.93
C LEU A 12 -1.98 -4.00 12.42
N ALA A 13 -1.38 -5.17 12.64
CA ALA A 13 -0.05 -5.47 12.13
C ALA A 13 0.01 -5.43 10.60
N VAL A 14 -0.98 -6.00 9.90
CA VAL A 14 -1.07 -5.97 8.43
C VAL A 14 -1.13 -4.53 7.92
N VAL A 15 -2.00 -3.70 8.50
CA VAL A 15 -2.15 -2.29 8.10
C VAL A 15 -0.84 -1.52 8.35
N ILE A 16 -0.21 -1.69 9.51
CA ILE A 16 1.06 -1.02 9.81
C ILE A 16 2.15 -1.44 8.83
N ILE A 17 2.31 -2.74 8.58
CA ILE A 17 3.32 -3.27 7.66
C ILE A 17 3.07 -2.75 6.23
N HIS A 18 1.81 -2.70 5.80
CA HIS A 18 1.42 -2.18 4.50
C HIS A 18 1.89 -0.72 4.33
N GLU A 19 1.53 0.17 5.25
CA GLU A 19 1.92 1.58 5.18
C GLU A 19 3.44 1.78 5.34
N LEU A 20 4.12 0.92 6.10
CA LEU A 20 5.59 0.97 6.23
C LEU A 20 6.30 0.61 4.93
N ILE A 21 5.75 -0.33 4.14
CA ILE A 21 6.31 -0.67 2.83
C ILE A 21 6.15 0.52 1.88
N HIS A 22 4.97 1.15 1.84
CA HIS A 22 4.77 2.41 1.09
C HIS A 22 5.81 3.46 1.49
N ALA A 23 5.93 3.72 2.79
CA ALA A 23 6.89 4.68 3.34
C ALA A 23 8.34 4.38 2.95
N PHE A 24 8.74 3.11 2.98
CA PHE A 24 10.06 2.68 2.55
C PHE A 24 10.31 3.04 1.07
N PHE A 25 9.38 2.73 0.17
CA PHE A 25 9.55 3.05 -1.26
C PHE A 25 9.46 4.55 -1.55
N PHE A 26 8.62 5.29 -0.83
CA PHE A 26 8.61 6.77 -0.90
C PHE A 26 9.99 7.37 -0.59
N LYS A 27 10.63 6.85 0.47
CA LYS A 27 12.01 7.23 0.86
C LYS A 27 13.05 6.71 -0.11
N LEU A 28 12.90 5.50 -0.63
CA LEU A 28 13.84 4.92 -1.60
C LEU A 28 13.98 5.81 -2.84
N PHE A 29 12.85 6.26 -3.40
CA PHE A 29 12.87 7.09 -4.60
C PHE A 29 13.15 8.56 -4.32
N LYS A 30 12.76 9.07 -3.15
CA LYS A 30 12.99 10.45 -2.72
C LYS A 30 13.49 10.47 -1.27
N PRO A 31 14.80 10.25 -1.00
CA PRO A 31 15.33 10.08 0.37
C PRO A 31 15.06 11.27 1.30
N LYS A 32 15.04 12.48 0.74
CA LYS A 32 14.79 13.74 1.46
C LYS A 32 13.30 14.01 1.73
N SER A 33 12.38 13.22 1.15
CA SER A 33 10.93 13.37 1.38
C SER A 33 10.58 13.15 2.86
N LYS A 34 9.51 13.80 3.33
CA LYS A 34 9.00 13.63 4.70
C LYS A 34 7.71 12.82 4.64
N VAL A 35 7.81 11.53 4.96
CA VAL A 35 6.65 10.65 5.06
C VAL A 35 5.79 11.09 6.25
N LYS A 36 4.49 11.14 6.04
CA LYS A 36 3.48 11.34 7.08
C LYS A 36 2.56 10.13 7.09
N PHE A 37 2.26 9.66 8.30
CA PHE A 37 1.27 8.62 8.52
C PHE A 37 0.00 9.23 9.11
N GLY A 38 -1.13 8.58 8.88
CA GLY A 38 -2.39 8.96 9.51
C GLY A 38 -3.52 8.00 9.20
N ILE A 39 -4.71 8.35 9.68
CA ILE A 39 -5.96 7.65 9.40
C ILE A 39 -6.93 8.68 8.84
N ASN A 40 -7.46 8.40 7.65
CA ASN A 40 -8.56 9.15 7.08
C ASN A 40 -9.88 8.44 7.43
N TRP A 41 -10.51 8.90 8.52
CA TRP A 41 -11.78 8.32 9.01
C TRP A 41 -12.95 8.42 8.03
N LYS A 42 -12.93 9.38 7.11
CA LYS A 42 -13.98 9.51 6.08
C LYS A 42 -13.84 8.43 5.00
N LEU A 43 -12.60 8.05 4.69
CA LEU A 43 -12.30 6.98 3.74
C LEU A 43 -12.16 5.60 4.42
N GLY A 44 -12.11 5.57 5.76
CA GLY A 44 -11.87 4.34 6.53
C GLY A 44 -10.49 3.73 6.29
N ALA A 45 -9.50 4.55 5.89
CA ALA A 45 -8.19 4.08 5.44
C ALA A 45 -7.05 4.66 6.28
N ALA A 46 -6.06 3.84 6.60
CA ALA A 46 -4.74 4.32 6.99
C ALA A 46 -3.99 4.81 5.73
N TYR A 47 -2.97 5.64 5.92
CA TYR A 47 -2.12 6.08 4.82
C TYR A 47 -0.71 6.39 5.29
N ALA A 48 0.26 6.15 4.41
CA ALA A 48 1.57 6.76 4.37
C ALA A 48 1.65 7.65 3.12
N THR A 49 2.11 8.89 3.27
CA THR A 49 2.13 9.82 2.14
C THR A 49 3.25 10.85 2.25
N CYS A 50 3.68 11.43 1.12
CA CYS A 50 4.69 12.47 1.05
C CYS A 50 4.08 13.73 0.40
N PRO A 51 3.40 14.60 1.18
CA PRO A 51 2.70 15.74 0.62
C PRO A 51 3.64 16.68 -0.13
N LYS A 52 3.19 17.18 -1.28
CA LYS A 52 3.93 18.06 -2.20
C LYS A 52 5.18 17.44 -2.82
N VAL A 53 5.29 16.10 -2.81
CA VAL A 53 6.38 15.38 -3.45
C VAL A 53 5.83 14.58 -4.63
N THR A 54 6.34 14.88 -5.81
CA THR A 54 5.94 14.18 -7.04
C THR A 54 6.90 13.05 -7.38
N TYR A 55 6.32 11.95 -7.88
CA TYR A 55 7.01 10.76 -8.36
C TYR A 55 6.71 10.56 -9.84
N ASP A 56 7.67 9.99 -10.58
CA ASP A 56 7.41 9.54 -11.94
C ASP A 56 6.39 8.39 -11.93
N ARG A 57 5.68 8.20 -13.05
CA ARG A 57 4.66 7.14 -13.19
C ARG A 57 5.14 5.79 -12.64
N TRP A 58 6.31 5.33 -13.11
CA TRP A 58 6.82 4.02 -12.76
C TRP A 58 7.13 3.92 -11.26
N GLN A 59 7.64 5.00 -10.65
CA GLN A 59 7.93 5.05 -9.22
C GLN A 59 6.65 4.90 -8.41
N MET A 60 5.60 5.63 -8.79
CA MET A 60 4.31 5.55 -8.10
C MET A 60 3.63 4.18 -8.29
N ILE A 61 3.76 3.56 -9.46
CA ILE A 61 3.29 2.18 -9.68
C ILE A 61 4.04 1.20 -8.77
N VAL A 62 5.37 1.34 -8.65
CA VAL A 62 6.16 0.48 -7.75
C VAL A 62 5.77 0.71 -6.29
N ILE A 63 5.66 1.96 -5.85
CA ILE A 63 5.17 2.29 -4.50
C ILE A 63 3.82 1.61 -4.26
N SER A 64 2.85 1.81 -5.17
CA SER A 64 1.50 1.26 -5.05
C SER A 64 1.49 -0.28 -4.96
N LEU A 65 2.25 -0.97 -5.81
CA LEU A 65 2.24 -2.44 -5.85
C LEU A 65 3.11 -3.12 -4.77
N ALA A 66 4.07 -2.40 -4.20
CA ALA A 66 5.06 -2.98 -3.30
C ALA A 66 4.45 -3.69 -2.08
N PRO A 67 3.48 -3.12 -1.34
CA PRO A 67 2.88 -3.81 -0.20
C PRO A 67 2.22 -5.12 -0.61
N PHE A 68 1.42 -5.09 -1.68
CA PHE A 68 0.73 -6.29 -2.16
C PHE A 68 1.73 -7.40 -2.49
N ILE A 69 2.75 -7.10 -3.28
CA ILE A 69 3.72 -8.10 -3.75
C ILE A 69 4.56 -8.63 -2.59
N ILE A 70 5.19 -7.73 -1.82
CA ILE A 70 6.14 -8.12 -0.78
C ILE A 70 5.42 -8.89 0.32
N TRP A 71 4.33 -8.34 0.85
CA TRP A 71 3.69 -8.93 2.01
C TRP A 71 2.89 -10.19 1.68
N SER A 72 2.21 -10.25 0.52
CA SER A 72 1.54 -11.49 0.11
C SER A 72 2.54 -12.61 -0.17
N LEU A 73 3.70 -12.31 -0.76
CA LEU A 73 4.76 -13.30 -0.96
C LEU A 73 5.33 -13.78 0.37
N THR A 74 5.62 -12.86 1.31
CA THR A 74 6.07 -13.22 2.66
C THR A 74 5.06 -14.14 3.35
N LEU A 75 3.77 -13.81 3.35
CA LEU A 75 2.73 -14.65 3.95
C LEU A 75 2.63 -16.02 3.27
N THR A 76 2.78 -16.08 1.95
CA THR A 76 2.77 -17.34 1.18
C THR A 76 3.97 -18.22 1.56
N ILE A 77 5.16 -17.63 1.71
CA ILE A 77 6.36 -18.34 2.16
C ILE A 77 6.17 -18.86 3.59
N LEU A 78 5.68 -18.03 4.52
CA LEU A 78 5.40 -18.44 5.90
C LEU A 78 4.39 -19.59 5.97
N PHE A 79 3.36 -19.57 5.12
CA PHE A 79 2.43 -20.68 4.98
C PHE A 79 3.12 -21.95 4.46
N GLY A 80 3.95 -21.84 3.41
CA GLY A 80 4.72 -22.97 2.88
C GLY A 80 5.72 -23.57 3.87
N MET A 81 6.21 -22.76 4.82
CA MET A 81 7.04 -23.21 5.95
C MET A 81 6.23 -23.81 7.12
N ASN A 82 4.92 -23.99 6.97
CA ASN A 82 3.98 -24.44 8.00
C ASN A 82 3.95 -23.54 9.26
N LEU A 83 4.30 -22.27 9.12
CA LEU A 83 4.24 -21.28 10.22
C LEU A 83 2.86 -20.62 10.36
N LEU A 84 1.97 -20.85 9.38
CA LEU A 84 0.58 -20.37 9.40
C LEU A 84 -0.37 -21.54 9.15
N SER A 85 -1.46 -21.59 9.91
CA SER A 85 -2.58 -22.49 9.57
C SER A 85 -3.30 -22.01 8.31
N PHE A 86 -3.92 -22.92 7.54
CA PHE A 86 -4.66 -22.57 6.34
C PHE A 86 -5.73 -21.47 6.56
N PRO A 87 -6.58 -21.53 7.62
CA PRO A 87 -7.53 -20.45 7.89
C PRO A 87 -6.87 -19.11 8.21
N ALA A 88 -5.74 -19.11 8.94
CA ALA A 88 -5.01 -17.89 9.26
C ALA A 88 -4.39 -17.28 8.01
N TYR A 89 -3.78 -18.10 7.14
CA TYR A 89 -3.20 -17.67 5.88
C TYR A 89 -4.25 -17.00 4.97
N ILE A 90 -5.35 -17.70 4.69
CA ILE A 90 -6.43 -17.17 3.84
C ILE A 90 -7.01 -15.89 4.46
N GLY A 91 -7.32 -15.89 5.76
CA GLY A 91 -7.87 -14.71 6.43
C GLY A 91 -6.98 -13.49 6.33
N ILE A 92 -5.69 -13.62 6.63
CA ILE A 92 -4.73 -12.50 6.62
C ILE A 92 -4.49 -12.01 5.18
N VAL A 93 -4.29 -12.91 4.21
CA VAL A 93 -4.06 -12.53 2.81
C VAL A 93 -5.28 -11.85 2.21
N SER A 94 -6.50 -12.33 2.49
CA SER A 94 -7.73 -11.69 2.03
C SER A 94 -7.90 -10.28 2.62
N LEU A 95 -7.63 -10.09 3.92
CA LEU A 95 -7.68 -8.77 4.56
C LEU A 95 -6.64 -7.82 3.97
N HIS A 96 -5.42 -8.31 3.77
CA HIS A 96 -4.36 -7.52 3.14
C HIS A 96 -4.72 -7.10 1.71
N ALA A 97 -5.18 -8.05 0.88
CA ALA A 97 -5.59 -7.77 -0.50
C ALA A 97 -6.74 -6.76 -0.56
N THR A 98 -7.66 -6.79 0.41
CA THR A 98 -8.72 -5.77 0.55
C THR A 98 -8.14 -4.38 0.84
N GLY A 99 -7.12 -4.30 1.69
CA GLY A 99 -6.40 -3.04 1.95
C GLY A 99 -5.74 -2.45 0.70
N CYS A 100 -5.28 -3.30 -0.23
CA CYS A 100 -4.63 -2.88 -1.48
C CYS A 100 -5.58 -2.37 -2.58
N ILE A 101 -6.90 -2.30 -2.36
CA ILE A 101 -7.84 -1.87 -3.42
C ILE A 101 -7.52 -0.47 -3.94
N GLY A 102 -7.15 0.46 -3.05
CA GLY A 102 -6.73 1.82 -3.43
C GLY A 102 -5.47 1.82 -4.29
N ASP A 103 -4.50 0.97 -3.95
CA ASP A 103 -3.25 0.82 -4.70
C ASP A 103 -3.50 0.31 -6.11
N PHE A 104 -4.33 -0.72 -6.25
CA PHE A 104 -4.69 -1.26 -7.57
C PHE A 104 -5.42 -0.23 -8.41
N TYR A 105 -6.26 0.60 -7.78
CA TYR A 105 -6.90 1.70 -8.46
C TYR A 105 -5.87 2.74 -8.96
N TYR A 106 -4.85 3.09 -8.16
CA TYR A 106 -3.77 3.97 -8.61
C TYR A 106 -2.99 3.37 -9.79
N VAL A 107 -2.68 2.07 -9.73
CA VAL A 107 -2.01 1.36 -10.83
C VAL A 107 -2.86 1.37 -12.09
N TYR A 108 -4.17 1.16 -11.99
CA TYR A 108 -5.10 1.29 -13.11
C TYR A 108 -5.08 2.71 -13.70
N LEU A 109 -5.15 3.75 -12.85
CA LEU A 109 -5.12 5.14 -13.30
C LEU A 109 -3.82 5.45 -14.06
N LEU A 110 -2.69 5.07 -13.48
CA LEU A 110 -1.36 5.42 -13.97
C LEU A 110 -0.93 4.56 -15.17
N GLY A 111 -1.20 3.26 -15.13
CA GLY A 111 -0.76 2.27 -16.10
C GLY A 111 -1.72 2.06 -17.26
N ILE A 112 -3.02 2.36 -17.09
CA ILE A 112 -4.04 2.10 -18.11
C ILE A 112 -4.74 3.41 -18.51
N LYS A 113 -5.47 4.05 -17.59
CA LYS A 113 -6.33 5.21 -17.91
C LYS A 113 -5.54 6.39 -18.46
N TYR A 114 -4.37 6.67 -17.89
CA TYR A 114 -3.51 7.80 -18.28
C TYR A 114 -2.19 7.37 -18.91
N ALA A 115 -2.08 6.13 -19.40
CA ALA A 115 -0.83 5.54 -19.89
C ALA A 115 -0.11 6.39 -20.95
N ARG A 116 -0.86 7.04 -21.85
CA ARG A 116 -0.33 7.81 -22.99
C ARG A 116 0.05 9.26 -22.66
N LYS A 117 -0.29 9.75 -21.46
CA LYS A 117 0.07 11.13 -21.05
C LYS A 117 1.46 11.16 -20.44
N LYS A 118 2.20 12.26 -20.56
CA LYS A 118 3.38 12.49 -19.72
C LYS A 118 2.90 13.01 -18.38
N ILE A 119 3.05 12.22 -17.31
CA ILE A 119 2.48 12.56 -16.00
C ILE A 119 3.51 12.47 -14.88
N LEU A 120 3.23 13.21 -13.81
CA LEU A 120 3.78 13.00 -12.47
C LEU A 120 2.62 12.70 -11.52
N ALA A 121 2.91 11.97 -10.45
CA ALA A 121 1.93 11.59 -9.44
C ALA A 121 2.38 12.06 -8.06
N GLU A 122 1.46 12.64 -7.30
CA GLU A 122 1.60 12.91 -5.88
C GLU A 122 0.54 12.10 -5.14
N ASP A 123 0.96 11.27 -4.20
CA ASP A 123 0.04 10.65 -3.27
C ASP A 123 -0.27 11.62 -2.11
N THR A 124 -1.50 11.59 -1.63
CA THR A 124 -1.99 12.46 -0.55
C THR A 124 -2.90 11.68 0.40
N ALA A 125 -3.17 12.25 1.59
CA ALA A 125 -4.08 11.67 2.57
C ALA A 125 -5.53 11.44 2.09
N VAL A 126 -5.91 11.97 0.93
CA VAL A 126 -7.26 11.86 0.36
C VAL A 126 -7.30 11.21 -1.02
N GLY A 127 -6.14 10.87 -1.61
CA GLY A 127 -6.09 10.34 -2.97
C GLY A 127 -4.85 10.72 -3.75
N LEU A 128 -4.84 10.33 -5.04
CA LEU A 128 -3.77 10.60 -5.98
C LEU A 128 -4.03 11.89 -6.78
N ILE A 129 -3.06 12.80 -6.79
CA ILE A 129 -3.05 13.94 -7.70
C ILE A 129 -2.15 13.60 -8.90
N ILE A 130 -2.67 13.77 -10.12
CA ILE A 130 -1.96 13.51 -11.36
C ILE A 130 -1.71 14.83 -12.09
N TYR A 131 -0.44 15.17 -12.26
CA TYR A 131 -0.01 16.36 -13.01
C TYR A 131 0.28 15.96 -14.46
N SER A 132 -0.30 16.69 -15.42
CA SER A 132 0.07 16.55 -16.83
C SER A 132 1.27 17.45 -17.15
N LYS A 133 2.30 16.89 -17.77
CA LYS A 133 3.37 17.67 -18.41
C LYS A 133 2.95 17.91 -19.85
N ASN A 134 2.63 19.16 -20.18
CA ASN A 134 2.47 19.60 -21.57
C ASN A 134 3.84 19.59 -22.26
#